data_AF-K9UWT7-F1
#
_entry.id   AF-K9UWT7-F1
#
_cell.length_a   1.000
_cell.length_b   1.000
_cell.length_c   1.000
_cell.angle_alpha   90.00
_cell.angle_beta   90.00
_cell.angle_gamma   90.00
#
_symmetry.space_group_name_H-M   'P 1'
#
loop_
_entity.id
_entity.type
_entity.pdbx_description
1 polymer ?
#
loop_
_entity_poly.entity_id
_entity_poly.type
_entity_poly.pdbx_seq_one_letter_code
_entity_poly.pdbx_strand_id
1 'polypeptide(L)'
;MSNQALNNLLSIFQDQPEILEIINLSDLESKKLIGALNKNNKLFASPVNLYVTGRTGAGKTYLGNRLIEQDVMKSTGNIDCTDSVGCFRLASNLYYFDLPGAGSSEEYENINRATLLMPQIEDEDDGIKAIKEFQKIDYSNPESPETKTISVDNWQSEATQNKVKADVILYVIAPHMQFIRSDKKYLRALLKNNQQYHQQNKVIFALNMFCDERTKTMKSTKQNIEDVKAGISKIYQEVFETQQNPAIITFNAKAGNGINEITSEICQILPQEKLGNIEEVLRSDLKEFAQKERDSRYLKTLIKIACRLASKKINEQAGGEDLLKTAAIAISSYGVETFKSQEDLVKIKAELNQIIELTNNEIKKQRTKAIKARDKITETKEITQKEPIFEYVSVVDYIEINETKVNKLGGFKKLINMTTSFFGLGSYFDPEVVTEKVRKPIERLEERFVGYETKIIDTVQAVVGEVEKIVGQEYLQGSYPVIKFILALGYGVQKHCLNSDSSLQNCISNSENYIELKLEPVKDKIEHLLDNNSIANTEQQLIELIENILVTNLKSN
;
A
#
# COMPACT_ATOMS: atom_id res chain seq x y z
N MET A 1 2.27 -3.75 -15.69
CA MET A 1 1.14 -3.42 -14.81
C MET A 1 1.51 -3.35 -13.32
N SER A 2 2.68 -3.85 -12.86
CA SER A 2 3.10 -3.73 -11.44
C SER A 2 3.43 -2.29 -10.99
N ASN A 3 3.83 -1.41 -11.91
CA ASN A 3 4.14 -0.02 -11.58
C ASN A 3 2.95 0.79 -11.06
N GLN A 4 1.70 0.50 -11.44
CA GLN A 4 0.56 1.35 -11.03
C GLN A 4 0.17 1.14 -9.56
N ALA A 5 0.19 -0.10 -9.07
CA ALA A 5 -0.13 -0.41 -7.68
C ALA A 5 0.96 0.09 -6.71
N LEU A 6 2.24 -0.06 -7.09
CA LEU A 6 3.36 0.49 -6.33
C LEU A 6 3.37 2.02 -6.37
N ASN A 7 3.08 2.64 -7.53
CA ASN A 7 2.93 4.09 -7.63
C ASN A 7 1.76 4.62 -6.81
N ASN A 8 0.67 3.84 -6.67
CA ASN A 8 -0.45 4.20 -5.81
C ASN A 8 -0.05 4.12 -4.32
N LEU A 9 0.69 3.09 -3.89
CA LEU A 9 1.30 3.08 -2.54
C LEU A 9 2.26 4.27 -2.34
N LEU A 10 3.12 4.55 -3.32
CA LEU A 10 4.01 5.73 -3.30
C LEU A 10 3.22 7.04 -3.15
N SER A 11 2.04 7.14 -3.78
CA SER A 11 1.16 8.30 -3.62
C SER A 11 0.48 8.36 -2.24
N ILE A 12 0.11 7.20 -1.67
CA ILE A 12 -0.53 7.11 -0.34
C ILE A 12 0.47 7.46 0.78
N PHE A 13 1.75 7.12 0.58
CA PHE A 13 2.85 7.34 1.52
C PHE A 13 3.86 8.39 1.04
N GLN A 14 3.43 9.34 0.20
CA GLN A 14 4.31 10.38 -0.33
C GLN A 14 4.94 11.25 0.77
N ASP A 15 4.28 11.37 1.91
CA ASP A 15 4.73 12.08 3.11
C ASP A 15 5.65 11.23 4.01
N GLN A 16 5.80 9.94 3.73
CA GLN A 16 6.67 9.00 4.46
C GLN A 16 7.38 8.04 3.48
N PRO A 17 8.25 8.57 2.59
CA PRO A 17 8.91 7.76 1.55
C PRO A 17 9.76 6.61 2.12
N GLU A 18 10.26 6.76 3.33
CA GLU A 18 10.99 5.76 4.11
C GLU A 18 10.19 4.48 4.43
N ILE A 19 8.85 4.52 4.46
CA ILE A 19 8.01 3.31 4.56
C ILE A 19 8.25 2.37 3.38
N LEU A 20 8.56 2.95 2.22
CA LEU A 20 8.78 2.24 0.97
C LEU A 20 10.28 1.95 0.74
N GLU A 21 11.19 2.51 1.53
CA GLU A 21 12.61 2.10 1.50
C GLU A 21 12.81 0.72 2.13
N ILE A 22 11.93 0.33 3.07
CA ILE A 22 11.90 -1.01 3.69
C ILE A 22 11.59 -2.10 2.63
N ILE A 23 11.03 -1.71 1.48
CA ILE A 23 10.68 -2.57 0.34
C ILE A 23 11.92 -3.04 -0.44
N ASN A 24 13.08 -2.39 -0.26
CA ASN A 24 14.33 -2.78 -0.93
C ASN A 24 15.06 -3.92 -0.19
N LEU A 25 14.57 -5.15 -0.37
CA LEU A 25 15.04 -6.35 0.31
C LEU A 25 16.14 -7.12 -0.45
N SER A 26 16.53 -6.64 -1.63
CA SER A 26 17.44 -7.33 -2.57
C SER A 26 18.91 -7.38 -2.13
N ASP A 27 19.28 -6.74 -1.01
CA ASP A 27 20.68 -6.55 -0.58
C ASP A 27 20.97 -7.00 0.86
N LEU A 28 20.04 -7.72 1.50
CA LEU A 28 20.20 -8.10 2.92
C LEU A 28 21.36 -9.09 3.15
N GLU A 29 21.55 -10.01 2.21
CA GLU A 29 22.63 -11.00 2.25
C GLU A 29 23.99 -10.31 2.08
N SER A 30 24.13 -9.45 1.08
CA SER A 30 25.38 -8.74 0.83
C SER A 30 25.70 -7.75 1.96
N LYS A 31 24.71 -7.05 2.54
CA LYS A 31 24.91 -6.20 3.74
C LYS A 31 25.41 -7.00 4.94
N LYS A 32 24.82 -8.15 5.26
CA LYS A 32 25.30 -8.98 6.37
C LYS A 32 26.69 -9.51 6.07
N LEU A 33 26.98 -9.91 4.84
CA LEU A 33 28.30 -10.39 4.44
C LEU A 33 29.36 -9.30 4.60
N ILE A 34 29.10 -8.07 4.15
CA ILE A 34 30.00 -6.93 4.37
C ILE A 34 30.25 -6.74 5.88
N GLY A 35 29.19 -6.70 6.68
CA GLY A 35 29.31 -6.58 8.13
C GLY A 35 30.10 -7.73 8.77
N ALA A 36 29.96 -8.95 8.26
CA ALA A 36 30.73 -10.12 8.71
C ALA A 36 32.21 -9.97 8.33
N LEU A 37 32.50 -9.54 7.10
CA LEU A 37 33.86 -9.29 6.61
C LEU A 37 34.60 -8.24 7.46
N ASN A 38 33.88 -7.23 7.96
CA ASN A 38 34.41 -6.15 8.80
C ASN A 38 34.59 -6.52 10.28
N LYS A 39 33.85 -7.52 10.80
CA LYS A 39 33.78 -7.78 12.26
C LYS A 39 34.36 -9.12 12.69
N ASN A 40 34.41 -10.12 11.80
CA ASN A 40 34.79 -11.48 12.18
C ASN A 40 36.25 -11.79 11.85
N ASN A 41 37.09 -11.88 12.88
CA ASN A 41 38.54 -12.12 12.77
C ASN A 41 38.96 -13.51 12.25
N LYS A 42 38.00 -14.39 11.93
CA LYS A 42 38.25 -15.79 11.53
C LYS A 42 37.41 -16.25 10.33
N LEU A 43 36.93 -15.32 9.52
CA LEU A 43 36.18 -15.68 8.30
C LEU A 43 37.06 -16.46 7.33
N PHE A 44 38.18 -15.89 6.90
CA PHE A 44 39.24 -16.64 6.22
C PHE A 44 40.29 -17.10 7.24
N ALA A 45 40.80 -18.32 7.06
CA ALA A 45 41.77 -18.93 7.96
C ALA A 45 43.17 -18.27 7.89
N SER A 46 43.48 -17.64 6.76
CA SER A 46 44.71 -16.87 6.55
C SER A 46 44.48 -15.72 5.57
N PRO A 47 45.43 -14.79 5.40
CA PRO A 47 45.28 -13.66 4.48
C PRO A 47 44.93 -14.07 3.05
N VAL A 48 43.91 -13.42 2.50
CA VAL A 48 43.47 -13.54 1.10
C VAL A 48 43.72 -12.22 0.40
N ASN A 49 44.67 -12.19 -0.52
CA ASN A 49 44.98 -10.98 -1.30
C ASN A 49 44.09 -10.91 -2.54
N LEU A 50 43.09 -10.03 -2.50
CA LEU A 50 42.18 -9.72 -3.58
C LEU A 50 42.64 -8.47 -4.33
N TYR A 51 43.14 -8.65 -5.54
CA TYR A 51 43.51 -7.56 -6.43
C TYR A 51 42.34 -7.19 -7.32
N VAL A 52 41.99 -5.90 -7.39
CA VAL A 52 40.88 -5.42 -8.20
C VAL A 52 41.43 -4.51 -9.31
N THR A 53 41.25 -4.94 -10.54
CA THR A 53 41.72 -4.23 -11.75
C THR A 53 40.60 -4.07 -12.77
N GLY A 54 40.83 -3.22 -13.77
CA GLY A 54 39.83 -2.76 -14.73
C GLY A 54 40.03 -1.29 -15.07
N ARG A 55 39.33 -0.83 -16.10
CA ARG A 55 39.45 0.56 -16.58
C ARG A 55 39.03 1.58 -15.52
N THR A 56 39.55 2.80 -15.63
CA THR A 56 39.05 3.95 -14.86
C THR A 56 37.52 4.06 -15.03
N GLY A 57 36.81 4.33 -13.93
CA GLY A 57 35.34 4.42 -13.93
C GLY A 57 34.60 3.08 -13.85
N ALA A 58 35.29 1.94 -13.89
CA ALA A 58 34.65 0.62 -13.78
C ALA A 58 34.02 0.36 -12.39
N GLY A 59 34.41 1.12 -11.37
CA GLY A 59 33.83 1.10 -10.02
C GLY A 59 34.60 0.27 -8.99
N LYS A 60 35.91 0.10 -9.20
CA LYS A 60 36.84 -0.59 -8.28
C LYS A 60 36.87 0.09 -6.91
N THR A 61 37.23 1.38 -6.87
CA THR A 61 37.24 2.19 -5.65
C THR A 61 35.87 2.24 -4.95
N TYR A 62 34.76 2.29 -5.70
CA TYR A 62 33.40 2.21 -5.10
C TYR A 62 33.19 0.88 -4.37
N LEU A 63 33.64 -0.24 -4.95
CA LEU A 63 33.57 -1.54 -4.29
C LEU A 63 34.45 -1.56 -3.03
N GLY A 64 35.65 -0.97 -3.09
CA GLY A 64 36.53 -0.82 -1.93
C GLY A 64 35.86 -0.06 -0.77
N ASN A 65 35.35 1.14 -1.03
CA ASN A 65 34.59 1.94 -0.06
C ASN A 65 33.36 1.20 0.48
N ARG A 66 32.69 0.43 -0.36
CA ARG A 66 31.53 -0.37 0.06
C ARG A 66 31.92 -1.48 1.03
N LEU A 67 33.07 -2.12 0.83
CA LEU A 67 33.57 -3.18 1.72
C LEU A 67 34.01 -2.64 3.09
N ILE A 68 34.66 -1.47 3.15
CA ILE A 68 35.06 -0.84 4.43
C ILE A 68 33.95 -0.04 5.11
N GLU A 69 32.77 0.07 4.48
CA GLU A 69 31.62 0.86 4.94
C GLU A 69 31.96 2.35 5.20
N GLN A 70 32.92 2.91 4.47
CA GLN A 70 33.38 4.30 4.57
C GLN A 70 33.83 4.85 3.21
N ASP A 71 33.53 6.11 2.93
CA ASP A 71 33.95 6.80 1.70
C ASP A 71 35.33 7.45 1.84
N VAL A 72 36.35 6.67 2.18
CA VAL A 72 37.73 7.19 2.42
C VAL A 72 38.64 7.10 1.20
N MET A 73 38.42 6.13 0.31
CA MET A 73 39.18 6.05 -0.94
C MET A 73 38.58 7.04 -1.94
N LYS A 74 39.41 7.96 -2.45
CA LYS A 74 38.95 9.02 -3.35
C LYS A 74 38.44 8.45 -4.68
N SER A 75 37.13 8.52 -4.90
CA SER A 75 36.50 8.20 -6.19
C SER A 75 36.03 9.50 -6.85
N THR A 76 36.91 10.21 -7.57
CA THR A 76 36.54 11.54 -8.10
C THR A 76 35.78 11.49 -9.44
N GLY A 77 35.52 10.30 -9.99
CA GLY A 77 34.79 10.15 -11.27
C GLY A 77 35.48 10.73 -12.49
N ASN A 78 36.64 11.37 -12.31
CA ASN A 78 37.50 11.89 -13.36
C ASN A 78 38.35 10.78 -13.96
N ILE A 79 38.80 11.00 -15.20
CA ILE A 79 39.83 10.18 -15.84
C ILE A 79 41.06 10.25 -14.92
N ASP A 80 41.47 9.10 -14.40
CA ASP A 80 42.66 8.85 -13.58
C ASP A 80 42.67 9.36 -12.13
N CYS A 81 41.76 8.83 -11.30
CA CYS A 81 41.68 9.14 -9.86
C CYS A 81 42.63 8.31 -8.97
N THR A 82 43.13 7.19 -9.46
CA THR A 82 43.87 6.18 -8.69
C THR A 82 45.24 6.02 -9.36
N ASP A 83 46.14 6.97 -9.11
CA ASP A 83 47.55 6.96 -9.57
C ASP A 83 48.45 6.05 -8.72
N SER A 84 47.84 5.33 -7.79
CA SER A 84 48.49 4.62 -6.70
C SER A 84 47.74 3.34 -6.38
N VAL A 85 48.41 2.42 -5.70
CA VAL A 85 47.79 1.17 -5.25
C VAL A 85 47.15 1.42 -3.89
N GLY A 86 45.82 1.54 -3.86
CA GLY A 86 45.07 1.62 -2.61
C GLY A 86 44.91 0.24 -2.00
N CYS A 87 45.06 0.09 -0.69
CA CYS A 87 44.78 -1.19 -0.04
C CYS A 87 44.22 -1.04 1.36
N PHE A 88 43.51 -2.05 1.85
CA PHE A 88 43.11 -2.15 3.26
C PHE A 88 42.91 -3.62 3.64
N ARG A 89 43.19 -3.95 4.90
CA ARG A 89 42.92 -5.27 5.45
C ARG A 89 41.65 -5.26 6.30
N LEU A 90 40.71 -6.13 5.96
CA LEU A 90 39.52 -6.37 6.77
C LEU A 90 39.81 -7.32 7.92
N ALA A 91 38.98 -7.26 8.97
CA ALA A 91 39.00 -8.20 10.09
C ALA A 91 38.97 -9.66 9.62
N SER A 92 38.21 -9.96 8.57
CA SER A 92 38.10 -11.29 7.96
C SER A 92 39.38 -11.90 7.40
N ASN A 93 40.51 -11.20 7.40
CA ASN A 93 41.74 -11.52 6.68
C ASN A 93 41.64 -11.33 5.15
N LEU A 94 40.57 -10.74 4.64
CA LEU A 94 40.54 -10.26 3.26
C LEU A 94 41.39 -8.98 3.12
N TYR A 95 42.41 -9.01 2.27
CA TYR A 95 43.22 -7.86 1.92
C TYR A 95 42.84 -7.39 0.53
N TYR A 96 42.24 -6.20 0.46
CA TYR A 96 41.81 -5.59 -0.79
C TYR A 96 42.93 -4.72 -1.37
N PHE A 97 43.21 -4.85 -2.67
CA PHE A 97 44.12 -3.99 -3.42
C PHE A 97 43.37 -3.36 -4.60
N ASP A 98 43.10 -2.06 -4.52
CA ASP A 98 42.58 -1.24 -5.61
C ASP A 98 43.72 -0.83 -6.53
N LEU A 99 43.69 -1.33 -7.76
CA LEU A 99 44.70 -0.97 -8.75
C LEU A 99 44.25 0.24 -9.58
N PRO A 100 45.20 1.01 -10.14
CA PRO A 100 44.92 2.06 -11.10
C PRO A 100 44.01 1.62 -12.25
N GLY A 101 43.46 2.57 -13.01
CA GLY A 101 42.81 2.27 -14.27
C GLY A 101 43.76 1.57 -15.26
N ALA A 102 43.39 0.38 -15.73
CA ALA A 102 44.07 -0.26 -16.85
C ALA A 102 43.48 0.24 -18.18
N GLY A 103 44.29 0.42 -19.22
CA GLY A 103 43.84 0.82 -20.56
C GLY A 103 43.37 2.27 -20.73
N SER A 104 43.67 3.17 -19.77
CA SER A 104 43.48 4.63 -19.91
C SER A 104 44.80 5.38 -20.13
N SER A 105 45.81 5.14 -19.28
CA SER A 105 47.19 5.61 -19.43
C SER A 105 48.14 4.44 -19.24
N GLU A 106 49.16 4.35 -20.09
CA GLU A 106 50.14 3.27 -20.05
C GLU A 106 51.00 3.32 -18.79
N GLU A 107 51.20 4.50 -18.18
CA GLU A 107 51.88 4.63 -16.89
C GLU A 107 51.06 3.96 -15.76
N TYR A 108 49.76 4.22 -15.70
CA TYR A 108 48.86 3.58 -14.72
C TYR A 108 48.64 2.09 -14.99
N GLU A 109 48.63 1.71 -16.26
CA GLU A 109 48.64 0.30 -16.65
C GLU A 109 49.97 -0.37 -16.25
N ASN A 110 51.10 0.33 -16.32
CA ASN A 110 52.40 -0.20 -15.87
C ASN A 110 52.45 -0.41 -14.36
N ILE A 111 51.77 0.41 -13.54
CA ILE A 111 51.57 0.12 -12.11
C ILE A 111 50.76 -1.17 -11.92
N ASN A 112 49.67 -1.37 -12.67
CA ASN A 112 48.90 -2.61 -12.66
C ASN A 112 49.77 -3.82 -13.05
N ARG A 113 50.56 -3.67 -14.12
CA ARG A 113 51.41 -4.74 -14.65
C ARG A 113 52.50 -5.10 -13.65
N ALA A 114 53.18 -4.11 -13.09
CA ALA A 114 54.21 -4.31 -12.08
C ALA A 114 53.67 -5.03 -10.83
N THR A 115 52.48 -4.65 -10.36
CA THR A 115 51.86 -5.26 -9.16
C THR A 115 51.38 -6.68 -9.37
N LEU A 116 50.90 -7.01 -10.58
CA LEU A 116 50.39 -8.33 -10.96
C LEU A 116 51.46 -9.22 -11.63
N LEU A 117 52.73 -8.84 -11.57
CA LEU A 117 53.85 -9.56 -12.19
C LEU A 117 53.67 -9.77 -13.70
N MET A 118 53.02 -8.84 -14.38
CA MET A 118 52.89 -8.84 -15.83
C MET A 118 54.04 -8.03 -16.46
N PRO A 119 54.46 -8.37 -17.68
CA PRO A 119 55.38 -7.52 -18.44
C PRO A 119 54.84 -6.09 -18.58
N GLN A 120 55.68 -5.11 -18.27
CA GLN A 120 55.36 -3.69 -18.46
C GLN A 120 55.33 -3.35 -19.95
N ILE A 121 54.59 -2.31 -20.31
CA ILE A 121 54.57 -1.73 -21.64
C ILE A 121 55.76 -0.77 -21.74
N GLU A 122 56.56 -0.95 -22.78
CA GLU A 122 57.63 -0.05 -23.18
C GLU A 122 57.41 0.29 -24.65
N ASP A 123 57.41 1.58 -24.96
CA ASP A 123 57.30 2.09 -26.33
C ASP A 123 58.20 3.33 -26.44
N GLU A 124 59.33 3.18 -27.13
CA GLU A 124 60.30 4.26 -27.27
C GLU A 124 59.76 5.43 -28.12
N ASP A 125 58.90 5.12 -29.11
CA ASP A 125 58.35 6.11 -30.04
C ASP A 125 57.32 7.01 -29.34
N ASP A 126 56.51 6.43 -28.45
CA ASP A 126 55.53 7.15 -27.64
C ASP A 126 56.08 7.63 -26.27
N GLY A 127 57.38 7.39 -26.01
CA GLY A 127 58.05 7.80 -24.77
C GLY A 127 57.62 7.05 -23.50
N ILE A 128 56.97 5.89 -23.68
CA ILE A 128 56.41 5.05 -22.62
C ILE A 128 57.53 4.19 -22.03
N LYS A 129 57.79 4.35 -20.74
CA LYS A 129 58.86 3.62 -20.04
C LYS A 129 58.28 2.74 -18.94
N ALA A 130 58.98 1.64 -18.65
CA ALA A 130 58.73 0.87 -17.45
C ALA A 130 58.94 1.74 -16.20
N ILE A 131 58.00 1.62 -15.27
CA ILE A 131 58.09 2.28 -13.97
C ILE A 131 59.08 1.52 -13.08
N LYS A 132 59.77 2.27 -12.20
CA LYS A 132 60.70 1.71 -11.20
C LYS A 132 60.13 1.76 -9.79
N GLU A 133 59.15 2.61 -9.58
CA GLU A 133 58.49 2.84 -8.30
C GLU A 133 57.03 3.23 -8.50
N PHE A 134 56.21 2.99 -7.48
CA PHE A 134 54.82 3.44 -7.44
C PHE A 134 54.42 3.78 -6.00
N GLN A 135 53.36 4.58 -5.84
CA GLN A 135 52.80 4.88 -4.52
C GLN A 135 51.81 3.79 -4.09
N LYS A 136 51.91 3.34 -2.84
CA LYS A 136 50.94 2.49 -2.16
C LYS A 136 50.30 3.28 -1.02
N ILE A 137 48.98 3.29 -0.94
CA ILE A 137 48.22 3.95 0.13
C ILE A 137 47.48 2.89 0.94
N ASP A 138 47.76 2.79 2.24
CA ASP A 138 47.11 1.86 3.16
C ASP A 138 45.99 2.55 3.95
N TYR A 139 44.76 2.16 3.67
CA TYR A 139 43.51 2.62 4.29
C TYR A 139 43.06 1.72 5.45
N SER A 140 43.90 0.81 5.94
CA SER A 140 43.56 -0.03 7.11
C SER A 140 43.30 0.81 8.38
N ASN A 141 43.84 2.04 8.44
CA ASN A 141 43.40 3.08 9.36
C ASN A 141 42.81 4.26 8.56
N PRO A 142 41.48 4.29 8.33
CA PRO A 142 40.84 5.27 7.47
C PRO A 142 41.03 6.74 7.89
N GLU A 143 41.18 6.99 9.19
CA GLU A 143 41.36 8.35 9.74
C GLU A 143 42.76 8.92 9.44
N SER A 144 43.75 8.04 9.23
CA SER A 144 45.13 8.43 8.91
C SER A 144 45.76 7.43 7.93
N PRO A 145 45.42 7.51 6.63
CA PRO A 145 45.97 6.61 5.62
C PRO A 145 47.49 6.77 5.50
N GLU A 146 48.21 5.66 5.40
CA GLU A 146 49.67 5.67 5.23
C GLU A 146 50.06 5.60 3.75
N THR A 147 50.86 6.55 3.27
CA THR A 147 51.43 6.52 1.91
C THR A 147 52.89 6.09 1.93
N LYS A 148 53.26 5.12 1.09
CA LYS A 148 54.62 4.62 0.93
C LYS A 148 54.98 4.49 -0.54
N THR A 149 56.17 4.94 -0.90
CA THR A 149 56.76 4.69 -2.22
C THR A 149 57.40 3.32 -2.23
N ILE A 150 57.02 2.49 -3.21
CA ILE A 150 57.42 1.09 -3.32
C ILE A 150 58.24 0.93 -4.59
N SER A 151 59.46 0.43 -4.46
CA SER A 151 60.28 -0.02 -5.60
C SER A 151 59.66 -1.28 -6.22
N VAL A 152 59.58 -1.31 -7.56
CA VAL A 152 59.07 -2.45 -8.32
C VAL A 152 59.90 -3.70 -8.03
N ASP A 153 61.23 -3.60 -8.05
CA ASP A 153 62.12 -4.74 -7.76
C ASP A 153 61.86 -5.32 -6.36
N ASN A 154 61.67 -4.46 -5.36
CA ASN A 154 61.35 -4.90 -4.00
C ASN A 154 59.95 -5.56 -3.93
N TRP A 155 58.96 -5.01 -4.63
CA TRP A 155 57.61 -5.59 -4.70
C TRP A 155 57.61 -6.98 -5.35
N GLN A 156 58.36 -7.13 -6.43
CA GLN A 156 58.44 -8.36 -7.22
C GLN A 156 59.40 -9.40 -6.63
N SER A 157 60.18 -9.03 -5.60
CA SER A 157 61.04 -9.96 -4.88
C SER A 157 60.25 -11.10 -4.22
N GLU A 158 60.86 -12.27 -4.12
CA GLU A 158 60.27 -13.46 -3.51
C GLU A 158 59.81 -13.20 -2.06
N ALA A 159 60.60 -12.48 -1.28
CA ALA A 159 60.29 -12.15 0.10
C ALA A 159 59.00 -11.33 0.25
N THR A 160 58.75 -10.39 -0.67
CA THR A 160 57.53 -9.59 -0.68
C THR A 160 56.36 -10.39 -1.27
N GLN A 161 56.57 -11.10 -2.37
CA GLN A 161 55.52 -11.90 -3.02
C GLN A 161 54.99 -13.02 -2.12
N ASN A 162 55.80 -13.56 -1.21
CA ASN A 162 55.30 -14.48 -0.18
C ASN A 162 54.19 -13.89 0.71
N LYS A 163 54.09 -12.57 0.79
CA LYS A 163 53.07 -11.86 1.59
C LYS A 163 51.97 -11.26 0.73
N VAL A 164 52.31 -10.72 -0.45
CA VAL A 164 51.39 -9.90 -1.25
C VAL A 164 50.95 -10.55 -2.55
N LYS A 165 51.40 -11.77 -2.89
CA LYS A 165 50.98 -12.43 -4.14
C LYS A 165 49.46 -12.48 -4.26
N ALA A 166 48.96 -12.26 -5.46
CA ALA A 166 47.53 -12.34 -5.73
C ALA A 166 47.01 -13.78 -5.50
N ASP A 167 46.06 -13.90 -4.60
CA ASP A 167 45.27 -15.12 -4.43
C ASP A 167 44.11 -15.12 -5.43
N VAL A 168 43.46 -13.96 -5.59
CA VAL A 168 42.37 -13.74 -6.53
C VAL A 168 42.55 -12.38 -7.21
N ILE A 169 42.20 -12.32 -8.50
CA ILE A 169 42.17 -11.08 -9.29
C ILE A 169 40.73 -10.85 -9.75
N LEU A 170 40.11 -9.76 -9.34
CA LEU A 170 38.79 -9.34 -9.80
C LEU A 170 38.94 -8.35 -10.94
N TYR A 171 38.56 -8.76 -12.16
CA TYR A 171 38.53 -7.88 -13.33
C TYR A 171 37.16 -7.24 -13.47
N VAL A 172 37.07 -5.95 -13.11
CA VAL A 172 35.83 -5.18 -13.07
C VAL A 172 35.62 -4.43 -14.38
N ILE A 173 34.44 -4.61 -14.98
CA ILE A 173 34.04 -3.94 -16.21
C ILE A 173 32.70 -3.28 -15.99
N ALA A 174 32.54 -2.02 -16.39
CA ALA A 174 31.23 -1.36 -16.41
C ALA A 174 30.65 -1.42 -17.84
N PRO A 175 29.60 -2.22 -18.11
CA PRO A 175 29.14 -2.46 -19.48
C PRO A 175 28.71 -1.19 -20.24
N HIS A 176 28.12 -0.21 -19.55
CA HIS A 176 27.75 1.08 -20.14
C HIS A 176 28.94 1.86 -20.73
N MET A 177 30.17 1.56 -20.31
CA MET A 177 31.40 2.15 -20.87
C MET A 177 31.94 1.35 -22.07
N GLN A 178 31.24 0.29 -22.49
CA GLN A 178 31.62 -0.68 -23.52
C GLN A 178 32.88 -1.49 -23.17
N PHE A 179 33.16 -2.54 -23.95
CA PHE A 179 34.37 -3.36 -23.83
C PHE A 179 35.28 -3.10 -25.04
N ILE A 180 36.14 -2.09 -24.91
CA ILE A 180 36.91 -1.52 -26.02
C ILE A 180 38.20 -2.28 -26.29
N ARG A 181 38.96 -1.87 -27.33
CA ARG A 181 40.18 -2.55 -27.75
C ARG A 181 41.26 -2.60 -26.66
N SER A 182 41.43 -1.53 -25.88
CA SER A 182 42.41 -1.49 -24.79
C SER A 182 42.04 -2.49 -23.68
N ASP A 183 40.77 -2.52 -23.25
CA ASP A 183 40.27 -3.51 -22.28
C ASP A 183 40.55 -4.95 -22.73
N LYS A 184 40.35 -5.23 -24.04
CA LYS A 184 40.60 -6.54 -24.65
C LYS A 184 42.10 -6.89 -24.69
N LYS A 185 42.97 -5.91 -24.98
CA LYS A 185 44.44 -6.09 -25.01
C LYS A 185 44.96 -6.37 -23.60
N TYR A 186 44.53 -5.58 -22.61
CA TYR A 186 44.90 -5.76 -21.22
C TYR A 186 44.43 -7.12 -20.69
N LEU A 187 43.15 -7.47 -20.89
CA LEU A 187 42.62 -8.74 -20.41
C LEU A 187 43.38 -9.94 -21.02
N ARG A 188 43.67 -9.91 -22.32
CA ARG A 188 44.43 -10.99 -22.97
C ARG A 188 45.82 -11.13 -22.35
N ALA A 189 46.50 -10.02 -22.03
CA ALA A 189 47.80 -10.06 -21.36
C ALA A 189 47.68 -10.61 -19.93
N LEU A 190 46.67 -10.19 -19.19
CA LEU A 190 46.40 -10.66 -17.82
C LEU A 190 46.17 -12.17 -17.77
N LEU A 191 45.31 -12.70 -18.65
CA LEU A 191 45.01 -14.14 -18.68
C LEU A 191 46.21 -14.97 -19.12
N LYS A 192 46.98 -14.52 -20.12
CA LYS A 192 48.22 -15.20 -20.54
C LYS A 192 49.23 -15.27 -19.41
N ASN A 193 49.42 -14.17 -18.69
CA ASN A 193 50.29 -14.14 -17.52
C ASN A 193 49.79 -15.11 -16.44
N ASN A 194 48.48 -15.09 -16.16
CA ASN A 194 47.88 -15.97 -15.16
C ASN A 194 48.06 -17.46 -15.51
N GLN A 195 47.83 -17.83 -16.77
CA GLN A 195 48.01 -19.20 -17.27
C GLN A 195 49.47 -19.66 -17.20
N GLN A 196 50.43 -18.77 -17.44
CA GLN A 196 51.86 -19.11 -17.38
C GLN A 196 52.34 -19.43 -15.96
N TYR A 197 51.84 -18.70 -14.96
CA TYR A 197 52.31 -18.80 -13.58
C TYR A 197 51.44 -19.69 -12.67
N HIS A 198 50.23 -20.06 -13.10
CA HIS A 198 49.27 -20.77 -12.26
C HIS A 198 48.57 -21.92 -12.99
N GLN A 199 48.36 -23.03 -12.28
CA GLN A 199 47.65 -24.20 -12.80
C GLN A 199 46.12 -23.97 -12.87
N GLN A 200 45.60 -22.99 -12.12
CA GLN A 200 44.17 -22.64 -12.09
C GLN A 200 44.00 -21.15 -12.34
N ASN A 201 42.95 -20.80 -13.10
CA ASN A 201 42.60 -19.40 -13.35
C ASN A 201 42.21 -18.71 -12.03
N LYS A 202 42.92 -17.62 -11.70
CA LYS A 202 42.62 -16.78 -10.52
C LYS A 202 41.77 -15.55 -10.83
N VAL A 203 41.41 -15.35 -12.10
CA VAL A 203 40.70 -14.15 -12.55
C VAL A 203 39.18 -14.36 -12.50
N ILE A 204 38.50 -13.54 -11.71
CA ILE A 204 37.04 -13.44 -11.66
C ILE A 204 36.59 -12.27 -12.52
N PHE A 205 35.62 -12.49 -13.40
CA PHE A 205 35.05 -11.44 -14.24
C PHE A 205 33.80 -10.85 -13.58
N ALA A 206 33.79 -9.55 -13.35
CA ALA A 206 32.69 -8.87 -12.66
C ALA A 206 32.17 -7.66 -13.44
N LEU A 207 30.89 -7.70 -13.81
CA LEU A 207 30.19 -6.63 -14.51
C LEU A 207 29.53 -5.71 -13.49
N ASN A 208 30.01 -4.47 -13.41
CA ASN A 208 29.43 -3.46 -12.54
C ASN A 208 28.22 -2.78 -13.21
N MET A 209 27.06 -3.05 -12.62
CA MET A 209 25.72 -2.72 -13.07
C MET A 209 25.27 -1.40 -12.44
N PHE A 210 25.85 -0.29 -12.90
CA PHE A 210 25.49 1.04 -12.42
C PHE A 210 24.03 1.41 -12.78
N CYS A 211 23.35 2.03 -11.82
CA CYS A 211 22.07 2.71 -12.06
C CYS A 211 22.30 4.22 -12.21
N ASP A 212 21.43 4.86 -12.97
CA ASP A 212 21.27 6.31 -12.95
C ASP A 212 20.66 6.72 -11.60
N GLU A 213 21.24 7.73 -10.95
CA GLU A 213 20.82 8.11 -9.60
C GLU A 213 19.47 8.82 -9.57
N ARG A 214 19.09 9.49 -10.67
CA ARG A 214 17.83 10.25 -10.79
C ARG A 214 16.69 9.34 -11.19
N THR A 215 16.88 8.50 -12.20
CA THR A 215 15.80 7.65 -12.71
C THR A 215 15.76 6.27 -12.03
N LYS A 216 16.80 5.91 -11.27
CA LYS A 216 17.01 4.57 -10.69
C LYS A 216 17.04 3.45 -11.74
N THR A 217 17.17 3.78 -13.02
CA THR A 217 17.25 2.80 -14.11
C THR A 217 18.68 2.39 -14.37
N MET A 218 18.87 1.17 -14.87
CA MET A 218 20.18 0.66 -15.30
C MET A 218 20.80 1.54 -16.40
N LYS A 219 22.09 1.92 -16.24
CA LYS A 219 22.84 2.65 -17.28
C LYS A 219 23.21 1.77 -18.47
N SER A 220 23.47 0.49 -18.22
CA SER A 220 23.85 -0.48 -19.25
C SER A 220 22.63 -0.99 -20.00
N THR A 221 22.71 -1.05 -21.34
CA THR A 221 21.70 -1.73 -22.16
C THR A 221 21.92 -3.25 -22.18
N LYS A 222 20.90 -4.03 -22.58
CA LYS A 222 21.05 -5.49 -22.79
C LYS A 222 22.18 -5.81 -23.77
N GLN A 223 22.25 -5.07 -24.88
CA GLN A 223 23.31 -5.22 -25.88
C GLN A 223 24.71 -5.00 -25.29
N ASN A 224 24.90 -3.95 -24.49
CA ASN A 224 26.21 -3.70 -23.87
C ASN A 224 26.67 -4.86 -22.99
N ILE A 225 25.74 -5.47 -22.25
CA ILE A 225 26.03 -6.60 -21.36
C ILE A 225 26.41 -7.82 -22.20
N GLU A 226 25.66 -8.11 -23.25
CA GLU A 226 25.91 -9.24 -24.17
C GLU A 226 27.25 -9.08 -24.90
N ASP A 227 27.57 -7.89 -25.41
CA ASP A 227 28.83 -7.60 -26.10
C ASP A 227 30.04 -7.81 -25.19
N VAL A 228 29.95 -7.34 -23.94
CA VAL A 228 31.01 -7.52 -22.95
C VAL A 228 31.18 -9.00 -22.63
N LYS A 229 30.08 -9.73 -22.38
CA LYS A 229 30.12 -11.18 -22.10
C LYS A 229 30.75 -11.95 -23.26
N ALA A 230 30.31 -11.71 -24.49
CA ALA A 230 30.85 -12.35 -25.68
C ALA A 230 32.34 -12.03 -25.86
N GLY A 231 32.75 -10.78 -25.60
CA GLY A 231 34.15 -10.38 -25.67
C GLY A 231 35.05 -11.07 -24.65
N ILE A 232 34.59 -11.16 -23.39
CA ILE A 232 35.30 -11.88 -22.32
C ILE A 232 35.41 -13.36 -22.67
N SER A 233 34.29 -14.01 -23.00
CA SER A 233 34.23 -15.41 -23.39
C SER A 233 35.20 -15.72 -24.52
N LYS A 234 35.19 -14.92 -25.59
CA LYS A 234 36.08 -15.11 -26.73
C LYS A 234 37.55 -15.06 -26.31
N ILE A 235 37.96 -14.06 -25.51
CA ILE A 235 39.36 -13.93 -25.07
C ILE A 235 39.75 -15.10 -24.15
N TYR A 236 38.86 -15.49 -23.24
CA TYR A 236 39.09 -16.60 -22.32
C TYR A 236 39.29 -17.92 -23.07
N GLN A 237 38.38 -18.23 -24.00
CA GLN A 237 38.45 -19.43 -24.86
C GLN A 237 39.71 -19.44 -25.72
N GLU A 238 40.11 -18.29 -26.27
CA GLU A 238 41.34 -18.15 -27.05
C GLU A 238 42.61 -18.39 -26.20
N VAL A 239 42.65 -17.92 -24.95
CA VAL A 239 43.84 -18.04 -24.08
C VAL A 239 43.95 -19.45 -23.48
N PHE A 240 42.85 -20.00 -22.97
CA PHE A 240 42.84 -21.31 -22.31
C PHE A 240 42.56 -22.47 -23.27
N GLU A 241 42.43 -22.21 -24.57
CA GLU A 241 42.16 -23.21 -25.61
C GLU A 241 40.96 -24.12 -25.27
N THR A 242 39.89 -23.51 -24.77
CA THR A 242 38.69 -24.21 -24.28
C THR A 242 37.43 -23.70 -24.97
N GLN A 243 36.37 -24.53 -24.99
CA GLN A 243 35.03 -24.13 -25.42
C GLN A 243 34.17 -23.62 -24.25
N GLN A 244 34.65 -23.76 -23.01
CA GLN A 244 33.91 -23.33 -21.83
C GLN A 244 33.90 -21.80 -21.70
N ASN A 245 32.76 -21.26 -21.31
CA ASN A 245 32.66 -19.85 -20.93
C ASN A 245 33.12 -19.68 -19.48
N PRO A 246 33.84 -18.60 -19.16
CA PRO A 246 34.18 -18.30 -17.77
C PRO A 246 32.93 -17.86 -16.99
N ALA A 247 32.98 -17.98 -15.67
CA ALA A 247 32.00 -17.35 -14.80
C ALA A 247 32.09 -15.82 -14.92
N ILE A 248 30.94 -15.17 -15.17
CA ILE A 248 30.85 -13.70 -15.27
C ILE A 248 29.75 -13.23 -14.32
N ILE A 249 30.16 -12.60 -13.24
CA ILE A 249 29.27 -12.15 -12.17
C ILE A 249 28.74 -10.75 -12.48
N THR A 250 27.51 -10.45 -12.11
CA THR A 250 26.98 -9.09 -12.12
C THR A 250 26.86 -8.56 -10.70
N PHE A 251 27.31 -7.34 -10.46
CA PHE A 251 27.23 -6.70 -9.15
C PHE A 251 26.99 -5.20 -9.31
N ASN A 252 26.64 -4.52 -8.22
CA ASN A 252 26.57 -3.06 -8.18
C ASN A 252 27.49 -2.55 -7.07
N ALA A 253 28.59 -1.90 -7.45
CA ALA A 253 29.61 -1.43 -6.51
C ALA A 253 29.08 -0.40 -5.49
N LYS A 254 28.05 0.39 -5.83
CA LYS A 254 27.46 1.39 -4.94
C LYS A 254 26.45 0.77 -3.97
N ALA A 255 25.59 -0.14 -4.47
CA ALA A 255 24.56 -0.77 -3.66
C ALA A 255 25.14 -1.87 -2.76
N GLY A 256 26.07 -2.68 -3.27
CA GLY A 256 26.59 -3.88 -2.60
C GLY A 256 26.02 -5.19 -3.16
N ASN A 257 24.93 -5.13 -3.93
CA ASN A 257 24.34 -6.30 -4.60
C ASN A 257 25.40 -7.03 -5.42
N GLY A 258 25.46 -8.36 -5.34
CA GLY A 258 26.42 -9.16 -6.11
C GLY A 258 27.68 -9.55 -5.35
N ILE A 259 27.92 -9.01 -4.14
CA ILE A 259 29.14 -9.28 -3.36
C ILE A 259 29.17 -10.72 -2.83
N ASN A 260 28.01 -11.31 -2.52
CA ASN A 260 27.91 -12.71 -2.13
C ASN A 260 28.31 -13.66 -3.27
N GLU A 261 27.95 -13.36 -4.52
CA GLU A 261 28.38 -14.10 -5.70
C GLU A 261 29.88 -13.94 -5.92
N ILE A 262 30.43 -12.71 -5.83
CA ILE A 262 31.89 -12.47 -5.90
C ILE A 262 32.61 -13.31 -4.83
N THR A 263 32.10 -13.30 -3.60
CA THR A 263 32.70 -14.04 -2.48
C THR A 263 32.60 -15.55 -2.68
N SER A 264 31.49 -16.04 -3.24
CA SER A 264 31.32 -17.45 -3.62
C SER A 264 32.36 -17.89 -4.66
N GLU A 265 32.60 -17.09 -5.69
CA GLU A 265 33.64 -17.38 -6.68
C GLU A 265 35.06 -17.29 -6.11
N ILE A 266 35.31 -16.35 -5.18
CA ILE A 266 36.56 -16.31 -4.41
C ILE A 266 36.78 -17.65 -3.71
N CYS A 267 35.75 -18.21 -3.05
CA CYS A 267 35.87 -19.48 -2.33
C CYS A 267 36.14 -20.68 -3.26
N GLN A 268 35.68 -20.64 -4.51
CA GLN A 268 35.95 -21.70 -5.49
C GLN A 268 37.40 -21.66 -6.01
N ILE A 269 38.02 -20.48 -6.04
CA ILE A 269 39.41 -20.30 -6.52
C ILE A 269 40.42 -20.55 -5.40
N LEU A 270 40.07 -20.20 -4.16
CA LEU A 270 40.97 -20.32 -3.03
C LEU A 270 41.26 -21.79 -2.68
N PRO A 271 42.48 -22.10 -2.21
CA PRO A 271 42.78 -23.42 -1.69
C PRO A 271 42.10 -23.61 -0.32
N GLN A 272 41.79 -24.86 0.01
CA GLN A 272 40.95 -25.23 1.15
C GLN A 272 41.48 -24.70 2.49
N GLU A 273 42.80 -24.68 2.68
CA GLU A 273 43.45 -24.15 3.88
C GLU A 273 43.23 -22.65 4.13
N LYS A 274 42.75 -21.89 3.13
CA LYS A 274 42.43 -20.45 3.29
C LYS A 274 40.97 -20.19 3.66
N LEU A 275 40.06 -21.13 3.42
CA LEU A 275 38.62 -20.85 3.47
C LEU A 275 38.08 -20.54 4.87
N GLY A 276 38.60 -21.16 5.93
CA GLY A 276 38.09 -20.91 7.29
C GLY A 276 36.58 -21.19 7.40
N ASN A 277 35.81 -20.25 7.96
CA ASN A 277 34.36 -20.39 8.18
C ASN A 277 33.52 -19.67 7.10
N ILE A 278 34.12 -19.12 6.04
CA ILE A 278 33.40 -18.34 5.03
C ILE A 278 32.32 -19.14 4.31
N GLU A 279 32.55 -20.44 4.06
CA GLU A 279 31.59 -21.28 3.35
C GLU A 279 30.30 -21.51 4.15
N GLU A 280 30.40 -21.65 5.47
CA GLU A 280 29.25 -21.79 6.36
C GLU A 280 28.40 -20.51 6.36
N VAL A 281 29.07 -19.35 6.44
CA VAL A 281 28.41 -18.05 6.36
C VAL A 281 27.65 -17.90 5.04
N LEU A 282 28.29 -18.22 3.91
CA LEU A 282 27.66 -18.14 2.58
C LEU A 282 26.47 -19.10 2.40
N ARG A 283 26.53 -20.31 2.97
CA ARG A 283 25.50 -21.35 2.74
C ARG A 283 24.28 -21.21 3.66
N SER A 284 24.48 -20.96 4.95
CA SER A 284 23.42 -21.10 5.97
C SER A 284 23.09 -19.77 6.65
N ASP A 285 24.09 -19.06 7.16
CA ASP A 285 23.85 -17.88 8.01
C ASP A 285 23.31 -16.68 7.24
N LEU A 286 23.76 -16.47 6.00
CA LEU A 286 23.27 -15.36 5.19
C LEU A 286 21.83 -15.57 4.76
N LYS A 287 21.47 -16.78 4.32
CA LYS A 287 20.12 -17.11 3.89
C LYS A 287 19.13 -17.03 5.05
N GLU A 288 19.47 -17.61 6.20
CA GLU A 288 18.60 -17.58 7.38
C GLU A 288 18.41 -16.15 7.90
N PHE A 289 19.48 -15.36 7.95
CA PHE A 289 19.36 -13.95 8.34
C PHE A 289 18.55 -13.15 7.34
N ALA A 290 18.81 -13.29 6.05
CA ALA A 290 18.08 -12.55 5.04
C ALA A 290 16.60 -12.91 5.10
N GLN A 291 16.26 -14.18 5.33
CA GLN A 291 14.87 -14.57 5.57
C GLN A 291 14.28 -13.89 6.81
N LYS A 292 14.94 -13.98 7.97
CA LYS A 292 14.48 -13.35 9.23
C LYS A 292 14.31 -11.82 9.09
N GLU A 293 15.26 -11.18 8.43
CA GLU A 293 15.26 -9.73 8.21
C GLU A 293 14.22 -9.32 7.16
N ARG A 294 14.02 -10.11 6.10
CA ARG A 294 12.89 -9.94 5.14
C ARG A 294 11.56 -10.04 5.87
N ASP A 295 11.37 -11.07 6.68
CA ASP A 295 10.13 -11.29 7.45
C ASP A 295 9.87 -10.12 8.41
N SER A 296 10.89 -9.67 9.14
CA SER A 296 10.78 -8.55 10.09
C SER A 296 10.45 -7.24 9.39
N ARG A 297 11.14 -6.92 8.30
CA ARG A 297 10.93 -5.70 7.51
C ARG A 297 9.56 -5.67 6.86
N TYR A 298 9.18 -6.79 6.23
CA TYR A 298 7.86 -6.95 5.62
C TYR A 298 6.75 -6.73 6.66
N LEU A 299 6.85 -7.34 7.84
CA LEU A 299 5.89 -7.15 8.93
C LEU A 299 5.80 -5.68 9.38
N LYS A 300 6.93 -5.02 9.62
CA LYS A 300 6.93 -3.60 10.02
C LYS A 300 6.26 -2.72 8.95
N THR A 301 6.54 -2.97 7.68
CA THR A 301 5.88 -2.26 6.57
C THR A 301 4.37 -2.50 6.59
N LEU A 302 3.92 -3.75 6.75
CA LEU A 302 2.50 -4.08 6.85
C LEU A 302 1.82 -3.35 8.01
N ILE A 303 2.46 -3.30 9.19
CA ILE A 303 1.93 -2.60 10.37
C ILE A 303 1.74 -1.12 10.08
N LYS A 304 2.74 -0.45 9.52
CA LYS A 304 2.63 0.97 9.17
C LYS A 304 1.52 1.23 8.16
N ILE A 305 1.43 0.39 7.12
CA ILE A 305 0.36 0.51 6.12
C ILE A 305 -1.02 0.30 6.75
N ALA A 306 -1.17 -0.73 7.58
CA ALA A 306 -2.40 -1.05 8.28
C ALA A 306 -2.87 0.11 9.19
N CYS A 307 -1.97 0.65 10.02
CA CYS A 307 -2.27 1.78 10.90
C CYS A 307 -2.71 3.03 10.13
N ARG A 308 -1.99 3.35 9.04
CA ARG A 308 -2.32 4.49 8.19
C ARG A 308 -3.71 4.35 7.59
N LEU A 309 -4.00 3.21 6.96
CA LEU A 309 -5.30 2.95 6.33
C LEU A 309 -6.44 2.93 7.36
N ALA A 310 -6.19 2.44 8.58
CA ALA A 310 -7.18 2.42 9.64
C ALA A 310 -7.60 3.82 10.11
N SER A 311 -6.70 4.80 10.01
CA SER A 311 -6.99 6.21 10.31
C SER A 311 -7.81 6.94 9.24
N LYS A 312 -7.90 6.35 8.04
CA LYS A 312 -8.65 6.91 6.90
C LYS A 312 -10.11 6.47 6.91
N LYS A 313 -10.98 7.28 6.31
CA LYS A 313 -12.40 6.91 6.13
C LYS A 313 -12.51 5.81 5.08
N ILE A 314 -13.45 4.87 5.27
CA ILE A 314 -13.58 3.71 4.36
C ILE A 314 -14.05 4.04 2.94
N ASN A 315 -14.46 5.29 2.69
CA ASN A 315 -14.85 5.77 1.36
C ASN A 315 -13.77 6.63 0.69
N GLU A 316 -12.58 6.76 1.29
CA GLU A 316 -11.47 7.52 0.70
C GLU A 316 -10.98 6.86 -0.60
N GLN A 317 -10.55 7.69 -1.55
CA GLN A 317 -10.14 7.24 -2.88
C GLN A 317 -8.70 7.66 -3.18
N ALA A 318 -7.98 6.83 -3.92
CA ALA A 318 -6.67 7.11 -4.49
C ALA A 318 -6.75 7.01 -6.02
N GLY A 319 -6.54 8.12 -6.73
CA GLY A 319 -6.63 8.13 -8.20
C GLY A 319 -8.02 7.77 -8.76
N GLY A 320 -9.08 8.01 -7.98
CA GLY A 320 -10.46 7.64 -8.34
C GLY A 320 -10.85 6.20 -8.02
N GLU A 321 -9.91 5.38 -7.52
CA GLU A 321 -10.16 4.02 -7.05
C GLU A 321 -10.29 3.98 -5.52
N ASP A 322 -10.90 2.91 -5.01
CA ASP A 322 -11.01 2.63 -3.59
C ASP A 322 -9.64 2.46 -2.92
N LEU A 323 -9.33 3.32 -1.94
CA LEU A 323 -8.04 3.34 -1.26
C LEU A 323 -7.68 1.99 -0.61
N LEU A 324 -8.62 1.37 0.11
CA LEU A 324 -8.39 0.14 0.85
C LEU A 324 -8.13 -1.03 -0.09
N LYS A 325 -8.95 -1.14 -1.14
CA LYS A 325 -8.78 -2.16 -2.19
C LYS A 325 -7.44 -1.98 -2.92
N THR A 326 -7.12 -0.77 -3.34
CA THR A 326 -5.88 -0.49 -4.07
C THR A 326 -4.65 -0.81 -3.21
N ALA A 327 -4.67 -0.44 -1.93
CA ALA A 327 -3.60 -0.78 -1.00
C ALA A 327 -3.49 -2.30 -0.76
N ALA A 328 -4.60 -3.01 -0.60
CA ALA A 328 -4.61 -4.47 -0.43
C ALA A 328 -4.03 -5.22 -1.64
N ILE A 329 -4.36 -4.78 -2.86
CA ILE A 329 -3.78 -5.34 -4.10
C ILE A 329 -2.27 -5.10 -4.15
N ALA A 330 -1.84 -3.89 -3.79
CA ALA A 330 -0.45 -3.50 -3.83
C ALA A 330 0.38 -4.26 -2.79
N ILE A 331 -0.13 -4.42 -1.56
CA ILE A 331 0.47 -5.24 -0.51
C ILE A 331 0.60 -6.70 -0.95
N SER A 332 -0.44 -7.25 -1.56
CA SER A 332 -0.41 -8.64 -2.02
C SER A 332 0.61 -8.84 -3.14
N SER A 333 0.67 -7.90 -4.09
CA SER A 333 1.66 -7.92 -5.17
C SER A 333 3.08 -7.83 -4.62
N TYR A 334 3.30 -6.90 -3.68
CA TYR A 334 4.59 -6.71 -3.02
C TYR A 334 5.01 -7.93 -2.19
N GLY A 335 4.08 -8.54 -1.44
CA GLY A 335 4.35 -9.76 -0.69
C GLY A 335 4.78 -10.92 -1.59
N VAL A 336 4.10 -11.12 -2.72
CA VAL A 336 4.51 -12.15 -3.69
C VAL A 336 5.87 -11.85 -4.29
N GLU A 337 6.13 -10.62 -4.72
CA GLU A 337 7.44 -10.23 -5.27
C GLU A 337 8.58 -10.32 -4.24
N THR A 338 8.26 -10.24 -2.95
CA THR A 338 9.24 -10.36 -1.86
C THR A 338 9.66 -11.81 -1.60
N PHE A 339 8.71 -12.74 -1.67
CA PHE A 339 8.93 -14.14 -1.23
C PHE A 339 8.89 -15.15 -2.38
N LYS A 340 8.46 -14.75 -3.58
CA LYS A 340 8.29 -15.58 -4.79
C LYS A 340 8.57 -14.76 -6.06
N SER A 341 8.31 -15.36 -7.23
CA SER A 341 8.52 -14.71 -8.53
C SER A 341 7.30 -13.92 -9.02
N GLN A 342 7.49 -12.99 -9.96
CA GLN A 342 6.39 -12.29 -10.65
C GLN A 342 5.46 -13.25 -11.42
N GLU A 343 5.97 -14.40 -11.87
CA GLU A 343 5.15 -15.42 -12.54
C GLU A 343 4.16 -16.07 -11.58
N ASP A 344 4.52 -16.19 -10.30
CA ASP A 344 3.62 -16.73 -9.28
C ASP A 344 2.49 -15.76 -8.92
N LEU A 345 2.75 -14.45 -9.00
CA LEU A 345 1.71 -13.44 -8.83
C LEU A 345 0.61 -13.62 -9.88
N VAL A 346 0.97 -13.89 -11.14
CA VAL A 346 0.00 -14.10 -12.23
C VAL A 346 -0.93 -15.28 -11.93
N LYS A 347 -0.40 -16.35 -11.33
CA LYS A 347 -1.17 -17.57 -11.00
C LYS A 347 -2.23 -17.32 -9.92
N ILE A 348 -1.93 -16.49 -8.93
CA ILE A 348 -2.80 -16.30 -7.75
C ILE A 348 -3.62 -14.99 -7.81
N LYS A 349 -3.39 -14.14 -8.81
CA LYS A 349 -3.99 -12.80 -8.92
C LYS A 349 -5.51 -12.79 -8.89
N ALA A 350 -6.15 -13.72 -9.60
CA ALA A 350 -7.60 -13.77 -9.69
C ALA A 350 -8.24 -14.11 -8.33
N GLU A 351 -7.68 -15.10 -7.62
CA GLU A 351 -8.11 -15.51 -6.29
C GLU A 351 -7.89 -14.37 -5.27
N LEU A 352 -6.70 -13.74 -5.28
CA LEU A 352 -6.41 -12.57 -4.43
C LEU A 352 -7.42 -11.44 -4.63
N ASN A 353 -7.69 -11.07 -5.89
CA ASN A 353 -8.62 -9.99 -6.20
C ASN A 353 -10.03 -10.30 -5.69
N GLN A 354 -10.47 -11.56 -5.76
CA GLN A 354 -11.77 -11.97 -5.26
C GLN A 354 -11.85 -11.86 -3.73
N ILE A 355 -10.84 -12.35 -3.02
CA ILE A 355 -10.76 -12.26 -1.55
C ILE A 355 -10.77 -10.79 -1.10
N ILE A 356 -9.96 -9.95 -1.76
CA ILE A 356 -9.87 -8.52 -1.47
C ILE A 356 -11.21 -7.84 -1.71
N GLU A 357 -11.88 -8.12 -2.83
CA GLU A 357 -13.16 -7.51 -3.18
C GLU A 357 -14.24 -7.85 -2.14
N LEU A 358 -14.37 -9.12 -1.78
CA LEU A 358 -15.36 -9.58 -0.80
C LEU A 358 -15.13 -8.94 0.57
N THR A 359 -13.89 -8.98 1.05
CA THR A 359 -13.54 -8.46 2.38
C THR A 359 -13.66 -6.94 2.44
N ASN A 360 -13.25 -6.23 1.38
CA ASN A 360 -13.40 -4.78 1.28
C ASN A 360 -14.87 -4.35 1.37
N ASN A 361 -15.75 -5.03 0.63
CA ASN A 361 -17.19 -4.75 0.66
C ASN A 361 -17.81 -5.02 2.03
N GLU A 362 -17.35 -6.07 2.72
CA GLU A 362 -17.78 -6.36 4.09
C GLU A 362 -17.34 -5.27 5.07
N ILE A 363 -16.07 -4.86 5.05
CA ILE A 363 -15.56 -3.79 5.92
C ILE A 363 -16.31 -2.49 5.69
N LYS A 364 -16.57 -2.12 4.43
CA LYS A 364 -17.36 -0.94 4.10
C LYS A 364 -18.75 -1.00 4.71
N LYS A 365 -19.43 -2.14 4.61
CA LYS A 365 -20.74 -2.34 5.21
C LYS A 365 -20.69 -2.20 6.72
N GLN A 366 -19.68 -2.77 7.38
CA GLN A 366 -19.49 -2.67 8.83
C GLN A 366 -19.18 -1.23 9.29
N ARG A 367 -18.46 -0.45 8.48
CA ARG A 367 -18.00 0.91 8.80
C ARG A 367 -18.81 2.02 8.10
N THR A 368 -20.06 1.73 7.73
CA THR A 368 -21.02 2.71 7.21
C THR A 368 -22.23 2.79 8.14
N LYS A 369 -22.56 3.99 8.64
CA LYS A 369 -23.75 4.24 9.44
C LYS A 369 -24.80 4.99 8.63
N ALA A 370 -26.06 4.58 8.73
CA ALA A 370 -27.16 5.34 8.13
C ALA A 370 -27.45 6.59 8.96
N ILE A 371 -27.46 7.75 8.32
CA ILE A 371 -27.92 8.99 8.94
C ILE A 371 -29.45 8.99 8.87
N LYS A 372 -30.10 9.00 10.03
CA LYS A 372 -31.56 8.98 10.14
C LYS A 372 -32.07 10.37 10.49
N ALA A 373 -33.10 10.83 9.80
CA ALA A 373 -33.88 12.00 10.18
C ALA A 373 -35.32 11.57 10.48
N ARG A 374 -35.98 12.28 11.40
CA ARG A 374 -37.40 12.09 11.67
C ARG A 374 -38.20 13.00 10.76
N ASP A 375 -39.08 12.41 9.99
CA ASP A 375 -40.04 13.13 9.15
C ASP A 375 -41.43 13.06 9.78
N LYS A 376 -42.13 14.19 9.80
CA LYS A 376 -43.46 14.27 10.42
C LYS A 376 -44.51 13.97 9.36
N ILE A 377 -45.34 12.97 9.62
CA ILE A 377 -46.52 12.71 8.80
C ILE A 377 -47.63 13.64 9.30
N THR A 378 -48.09 14.54 8.43
CA THR A 378 -49.23 15.40 8.70
C THR A 378 -50.45 14.92 7.92
N GLU A 379 -51.60 14.92 8.58
CA GLU A 379 -52.90 14.74 7.94
C GLU A 379 -53.74 16.00 8.14
N THR A 380 -54.53 16.33 7.13
CA THR A 380 -55.48 17.43 7.19
C THR A 380 -56.69 16.98 7.99
N LYS A 381 -56.91 17.57 9.16
CA LYS A 381 -58.09 17.32 9.99
C LYS A 381 -59.07 18.46 9.86
N GLU A 382 -60.31 18.13 9.49
CA GLU A 382 -61.39 19.09 9.36
C GLU A 382 -61.89 19.53 10.75
N ILE A 383 -62.03 20.84 10.93
CA ILE A 383 -62.71 21.45 12.07
C ILE A 383 -64.15 21.67 11.65
N THR A 384 -65.08 21.03 12.35
CA THR A 384 -66.50 21.11 12.05
C THR A 384 -67.27 21.85 13.13
N GLN A 385 -68.28 22.60 12.70
CA GLN A 385 -69.23 23.31 13.56
C GLN A 385 -70.64 22.84 13.21
N LYS A 386 -71.48 22.69 14.25
CA LYS A 386 -72.88 22.28 14.09
C LYS A 386 -73.77 23.52 14.00
N GLU A 387 -74.41 23.76 12.85
CA GLU A 387 -75.37 24.83 12.65
C GLU A 387 -76.81 24.27 12.75
N PRO A 388 -77.72 24.90 13.52
CA PRO A 388 -79.09 24.43 13.68
C PRO A 388 -79.92 24.66 12.41
N ILE A 389 -80.69 23.65 11.98
CA ILE A 389 -81.61 23.71 10.84
C ILE A 389 -83.05 23.85 11.35
N PHE A 390 -83.79 24.75 10.72
CA PHE A 390 -85.21 24.98 10.97
C PHE A 390 -86.03 24.73 9.70
N GLU A 391 -87.17 24.06 9.85
CA GLU A 391 -88.15 23.87 8.76
C GLU A 391 -89.50 24.47 9.17
N TYR A 392 -90.23 25.01 8.18
CA TYR A 392 -91.57 25.54 8.38
C TYR A 392 -92.60 24.45 8.06
N VAL A 393 -93.40 24.07 9.06
CA VAL A 393 -94.45 23.05 8.92
C VAL A 393 -95.82 23.71 9.05
N SER A 394 -96.73 23.43 8.11
CA SER A 394 -98.12 23.89 8.19
C SER A 394 -98.90 23.11 9.24
N VAL A 395 -99.47 23.82 10.21
CA VAL A 395 -100.28 23.27 11.30
C VAL A 395 -101.71 23.80 11.14
N VAL A 396 -102.68 22.89 11.14
CA VAL A 396 -104.11 23.20 11.03
C VAL A 396 -104.70 23.31 12.44
N ASP A 397 -105.08 24.53 12.84
CA ASP A 397 -105.84 24.80 14.05
C ASP A 397 -107.34 24.94 13.73
N TYR A 398 -108.22 24.78 14.71
CA TYR A 398 -109.67 24.93 14.54
C TYR A 398 -110.21 26.07 15.39
N ILE A 399 -110.93 27.01 14.78
CA ILE A 399 -111.63 28.07 15.51
C ILE A 399 -113.14 27.81 15.53
N GLU A 400 -113.79 28.12 16.65
CA GLU A 400 -115.26 28.06 16.79
C GLU A 400 -115.87 29.41 16.40
N ILE A 401 -116.78 29.41 15.43
CA ILE A 401 -117.56 30.58 15.04
C ILE A 401 -119.06 30.31 15.19
N ASN A 402 -119.85 31.33 15.53
CA ASN A 402 -121.31 31.22 15.67
C ASN A 402 -121.98 31.52 14.31
N GLU A 403 -122.73 30.57 13.74
CA GLU A 403 -123.56 30.78 12.55
C GLU A 403 -125.05 30.81 12.94
N THR A 404 -125.85 31.69 12.33
CA THR A 404 -127.28 31.88 12.64
C THR A 404 -128.16 31.40 11.48
N LYS A 405 -129.16 30.56 11.75
CA LYS A 405 -130.15 30.07 10.74
C LYS A 405 -131.58 30.45 11.16
N VAL A 406 -132.40 30.90 10.21
CA VAL A 406 -133.80 31.32 10.43
C VAL A 406 -134.75 30.30 9.80
N ASN A 407 -135.67 29.72 10.59
CA ASN A 407 -136.67 28.75 10.12
C ASN A 407 -137.97 29.47 9.69
N LYS A 408 -138.49 29.18 8.48
CA LYS A 408 -139.75 29.77 7.94
C LYS A 408 -140.99 29.02 8.46
N LEU A 409 -142.02 29.76 8.88
CA LEU A 409 -143.33 29.26 9.37
C LEU A 409 -144.28 28.80 8.23
N GLY A 410 -145.00 27.69 8.47
CA GLY A 410 -145.93 27.04 7.52
C GLY A 410 -147.34 27.65 7.40
N GLY A 411 -147.96 27.42 6.23
CA GLY A 411 -149.10 28.17 5.66
C GLY A 411 -150.44 28.19 6.42
N PHE A 412 -150.62 27.42 7.50
CA PHE A 412 -151.87 27.42 8.26
C PHE A 412 -152.05 28.67 9.16
N LYS A 413 -150.95 29.38 9.49
CA LYS A 413 -150.97 30.62 10.28
C LYS A 413 -151.34 31.88 9.49
N LYS A 414 -151.43 31.81 8.15
CA LYS A 414 -151.78 32.97 7.31
C LYS A 414 -153.30 33.25 7.26
N LEU A 415 -154.14 32.26 7.60
CA LEU A 415 -155.60 32.35 7.47
C LEU A 415 -156.30 33.04 8.66
N ILE A 416 -155.63 33.18 9.82
CA ILE A 416 -156.23 33.75 11.04
C ILE A 416 -156.08 35.29 11.09
N ASN A 417 -155.25 35.89 10.23
CA ASN A 417 -154.99 37.35 10.24
C ASN A 417 -155.95 38.21 9.39
N MET A 418 -156.95 37.62 8.71
CA MET A 418 -157.87 38.40 7.86
C MET A 418 -159.26 38.63 8.48
N THR A 419 -159.61 37.92 9.55
CA THR A 419 -160.98 37.90 10.10
C THR A 419 -161.17 38.64 11.43
N THR A 420 -160.12 39.18 12.06
CA THR A 420 -160.20 39.76 13.42
C THR A 420 -159.86 41.25 13.53
N SER A 421 -159.80 42.01 12.43
CA SER A 421 -159.60 43.47 12.47
C SER A 421 -160.89 44.30 12.63
N PHE A 422 -162.05 43.68 12.90
CA PHE A 422 -163.28 44.46 13.15
C PHE A 422 -163.94 44.28 14.53
N PHE A 423 -163.66 43.25 15.34
CA PHE A 423 -164.07 43.20 16.75
C PHE A 423 -163.28 42.16 17.59
N GLY A 424 -162.50 42.64 18.58
CA GLY A 424 -162.23 41.96 19.87
C GLY A 424 -161.11 40.90 20.01
N LEU A 425 -160.08 41.25 20.81
CA LEU A 425 -159.18 40.38 21.61
C LEU A 425 -158.16 39.43 20.91
N GLY A 426 -156.86 39.76 21.04
CA GLY A 426 -155.81 38.79 21.44
C GLY A 426 -154.68 38.37 20.46
N SER A 427 -153.47 38.92 20.67
CA SER A 427 -152.09 38.39 20.43
C SER A 427 -151.67 37.87 19.03
N TYR A 428 -150.35 37.87 18.70
CA TYR A 428 -149.57 36.70 18.21
C TYR A 428 -148.19 37.04 17.53
N PHE A 429 -147.10 36.86 18.32
CA PHE A 429 -145.78 36.21 18.10
C PHE A 429 -144.77 36.57 16.98
N ASP A 430 -143.53 36.85 17.43
CA ASP A 430 -142.26 36.96 16.69
C ASP A 430 -141.60 35.59 16.38
N PRO A 431 -140.78 35.47 15.31
CA PRO A 431 -140.06 34.25 14.93
C PRO A 431 -138.84 33.95 15.84
N GLU A 432 -138.63 32.67 16.14
CA GLU A 432 -137.53 32.15 16.96
C GLU A 432 -136.22 32.06 16.15
N VAL A 433 -135.16 32.72 16.63
CA VAL A 433 -133.80 32.72 16.04
C VAL A 433 -132.91 31.80 16.87
N VAL A 434 -132.25 30.82 16.24
CA VAL A 434 -131.31 29.90 16.92
C VAL A 434 -129.90 30.08 16.34
N THR A 435 -128.92 30.24 17.22
CA THR A 435 -127.49 30.37 16.91
C THR A 435 -126.76 29.08 17.25
N GLU A 436 -125.96 28.54 16.33
CA GLU A 436 -125.20 27.29 16.54
C GLU A 436 -123.70 27.50 16.31
N LYS A 437 -122.86 26.86 17.12
CA LYS A 437 -121.39 26.92 17.03
C LYS A 437 -120.87 25.93 16.00
N VAL A 438 -120.08 26.40 15.03
CA VAL A 438 -119.45 25.56 14.00
C VAL A 438 -117.93 25.75 14.03
N ARG A 439 -117.16 24.65 13.98
CA ARG A 439 -115.69 24.68 13.90
C ARG A 439 -115.21 24.80 12.45
N LYS A 440 -114.32 25.75 12.15
CA LYS A 440 -113.64 25.86 10.84
C LYS A 440 -112.11 25.77 11.01
N PRO A 441 -111.40 25.03 10.13
CA PRO A 441 -109.95 24.95 10.15
C PRO A 441 -109.28 26.23 9.62
N ILE A 442 -108.15 26.62 10.21
CA ILE A 442 -107.23 27.65 9.73
C ILE A 442 -105.81 27.08 9.76
N GLU A 443 -105.07 27.26 8.67
CA GLU A 443 -103.66 26.85 8.56
C GLU A 443 -102.72 27.98 8.98
N ARG A 444 -101.72 27.67 9.82
CA ARG A 444 -100.58 28.56 10.12
C ARG A 444 -99.25 27.82 9.93
N LEU A 445 -98.22 28.52 9.49
CA LEU A 445 -96.85 27.97 9.41
C LEU A 445 -96.16 28.14 10.76
N GLU A 446 -95.67 27.04 11.33
CA GLU A 446 -94.81 27.02 12.51
C GLU A 446 -93.37 26.67 12.11
N GLU A 447 -92.40 27.48 12.52
CA GLU A 447 -90.97 27.16 12.39
C GLU A 447 -90.58 26.14 13.47
N ARG A 448 -90.04 24.99 13.08
CA ARG A 448 -89.62 23.92 13.98
C ARG A 448 -88.14 23.63 13.79
N PHE A 449 -87.43 23.51 14.91
CA PHE A 449 -86.07 23.02 14.94
C PHE A 449 -86.05 21.52 14.58
N VAL A 450 -85.30 21.16 13.55
CA VAL A 450 -85.30 19.78 13.00
C VAL A 450 -83.98 19.06 13.24
N GLY A 451 -82.91 19.77 13.58
CA GLY A 451 -81.63 19.18 13.90
C GLY A 451 -80.44 20.13 13.68
N TYR A 452 -79.24 19.56 13.59
CA TYR A 452 -78.03 20.29 13.25
C TYR A 452 -77.40 19.72 11.98
N GLU A 453 -76.94 20.56 11.06
CA GLU A 453 -76.00 20.15 10.01
C GLU A 453 -74.57 20.41 10.46
N THR A 454 -73.65 19.55 10.01
CA THR A 454 -72.23 19.68 10.31
C THR A 454 -71.55 20.37 9.14
N LYS A 455 -71.01 21.56 9.39
CA LYS A 455 -70.33 22.40 8.41
C LYS A 455 -68.84 22.42 8.71
N ILE A 456 -68.01 22.17 7.70
CA ILE A 456 -66.55 22.28 7.82
C ILE A 456 -66.21 23.77 7.81
N ILE A 457 -65.67 24.27 8.91
CA ILE A 457 -65.36 25.70 9.08
C ILE A 457 -63.89 26.02 8.84
N ASP A 458 -63.01 25.04 9.02
CA ASP A 458 -61.58 25.18 8.75
C ASP A 458 -60.91 23.80 8.64
N THR A 459 -59.65 23.76 8.22
CA THR A 459 -58.83 22.55 8.22
C THR A 459 -57.46 22.83 8.86
N VAL A 460 -57.00 21.94 9.74
CA VAL A 460 -55.68 22.04 10.36
C VAL A 460 -54.79 20.88 9.97
N GLN A 461 -53.52 21.16 9.72
CA GLN A 461 -52.49 20.13 9.53
C GLN A 461 -52.10 19.56 10.89
N ALA A 462 -52.60 18.37 11.21
CA ALA A 462 -52.27 17.67 12.45
C ALA A 462 -51.13 16.67 12.19
N VAL A 463 -50.09 16.68 13.02
CA VAL A 463 -49.04 15.66 12.99
C VAL A 463 -49.63 14.36 13.53
N VAL A 464 -49.78 13.36 12.67
CA VAL A 464 -50.39 12.06 13.00
C VAL A 464 -49.36 10.95 13.24
N GLY A 465 -48.08 11.20 12.94
CA GLY A 465 -47.00 10.27 13.24
C GLY A 465 -45.61 10.83 12.90
N GLU A 466 -44.58 10.11 13.32
CA GLU A 466 -43.18 10.35 12.93
C GLU A 466 -42.62 9.07 12.28
N VAL A 467 -41.94 9.20 11.15
CA VAL A 467 -41.21 8.10 10.51
C VAL A 467 -39.72 8.40 10.44
N GLU A 468 -38.90 7.40 10.75
CA GLU A 468 -37.45 7.49 10.53
C GLU A 468 -37.14 7.28 9.04
N LYS A 469 -36.60 8.31 8.40
CA LYS A 469 -36.11 8.24 7.02
C LYS A 469 -34.59 8.28 7.00
N ILE A 470 -33.98 7.38 6.22
CA ILE A 470 -32.53 7.44 5.95
C ILE A 470 -32.28 8.62 5.01
N VAL A 471 -31.54 9.62 5.48
CA VAL A 471 -31.24 10.86 4.74
C VAL A 471 -29.79 10.93 4.25
N GLY A 472 -28.95 9.97 4.64
CA GLY A 472 -27.57 9.91 4.20
C GLY A 472 -26.81 8.72 4.77
N GLN A 473 -25.52 8.68 4.47
CA GLN A 473 -24.57 7.70 5.00
C GLN A 473 -23.38 8.43 5.60
N GLU A 474 -22.97 8.02 6.79
CA GLU A 474 -21.74 8.42 7.44
C GLU A 474 -20.71 7.29 7.29
N TYR A 475 -19.57 7.61 6.69
CA TYR A 475 -18.45 6.69 6.54
C TYR A 475 -17.47 6.90 7.70
N LEU A 476 -17.29 5.84 8.48
CA LEU A 476 -16.37 5.84 9.61
C LEU A 476 -14.95 5.59 9.15
N GLN A 477 -13.99 5.86 10.04
CA GLN A 477 -12.62 5.39 9.89
C GLN A 477 -12.55 3.86 9.82
N GLY A 478 -11.55 3.34 9.14
CA GLY A 478 -11.34 1.91 8.97
C GLY A 478 -11.19 1.13 10.28
N SER A 479 -10.38 1.65 11.20
CA SER A 479 -10.15 1.09 12.54
C SER A 479 -9.73 -0.39 12.55
N TYR A 480 -10.08 -1.12 13.62
CA TYR A 480 -9.70 -2.51 13.84
C TYR A 480 -9.97 -3.43 12.64
N PRO A 481 -11.14 -3.37 11.94
CA PRO A 481 -11.38 -4.19 10.76
C PRO A 481 -10.33 -4.03 9.64
N VAL A 482 -9.86 -2.80 9.40
CA VAL A 482 -8.83 -2.53 8.39
C VAL A 482 -7.47 -3.05 8.83
N ILE A 483 -7.10 -2.85 10.10
CA ILE A 483 -5.84 -3.38 10.66
C ILE A 483 -5.79 -4.90 10.50
N LYS A 484 -6.85 -5.56 10.97
CA LYS A 484 -7.00 -7.01 10.88
C LYS A 484 -6.87 -7.49 9.45
N PHE A 485 -7.62 -6.91 8.52
CA PHE A 485 -7.62 -7.33 7.12
C PHE A 485 -6.26 -7.17 6.45
N ILE A 486 -5.63 -6.02 6.58
CA ILE A 486 -4.34 -5.74 5.92
C ILE A 486 -3.24 -6.64 6.46
N LEU A 487 -3.18 -6.82 7.78
CA LEU A 487 -2.20 -7.72 8.40
C LEU A 487 -2.49 -9.18 8.01
N ALA A 488 -3.73 -9.64 8.10
CA ALA A 488 -4.10 -11.02 7.75
C ALA A 488 -3.81 -11.35 6.29
N LEU A 489 -4.12 -10.43 5.37
CA LEU A 489 -3.81 -10.55 3.94
C LEU A 489 -2.29 -10.64 3.73
N GLY A 490 -1.53 -9.71 4.31
CA GLY A 490 -0.08 -9.68 4.18
C GLY A 490 0.61 -10.93 4.72
N TYR A 491 0.23 -11.40 5.92
CA TYR A 491 0.72 -12.64 6.52
C TYR A 491 0.29 -13.89 5.73
N GLY A 492 -0.96 -13.91 5.24
CA GLY A 492 -1.48 -15.01 4.45
C GLY A 492 -0.71 -15.19 3.14
N VAL A 493 -0.44 -14.08 2.45
CA VAL A 493 0.40 -14.07 1.24
C VAL A 493 1.81 -14.56 1.55
N GLN A 494 2.44 -14.07 2.61
CA GLN A 494 3.77 -14.54 3.03
C GLN A 494 3.79 -16.05 3.30
N LYS A 495 2.84 -16.57 4.08
CA LYS A 495 2.75 -18.01 4.39
C LYS A 495 2.53 -18.86 3.14
N HIS A 496 1.67 -18.42 2.22
CA HIS A 496 1.47 -19.11 0.95
C HIS A 496 2.72 -19.07 0.05
N CYS A 497 3.52 -18.00 0.14
CA CYS A 497 4.78 -17.93 -0.59
C CYS A 497 5.83 -18.87 0.01
N LEU A 498 5.91 -18.98 1.33
CA LEU A 498 6.87 -19.86 2.01
C LEU A 498 6.48 -21.34 1.97
N ASN A 499 5.19 -21.66 1.93
CA ASN A 499 4.67 -23.03 1.92
C ASN A 499 3.83 -23.28 0.65
N SER A 500 4.44 -23.95 -0.35
CA SER A 500 3.81 -24.23 -1.65
C SER A 500 2.58 -25.13 -1.59
N ASP A 501 2.41 -25.90 -0.52
CA ASP A 501 1.41 -26.97 -0.44
C ASP A 501 0.08 -26.53 0.17
N SER A 502 -0.02 -25.27 0.62
CA SER A 502 -1.21 -24.71 1.25
C SER A 502 -1.95 -23.77 0.31
N SER A 503 -3.27 -23.95 0.16
CA SER A 503 -4.10 -23.05 -0.64
C SER A 503 -4.03 -21.61 -0.09
N LEU A 504 -4.06 -20.62 -0.99
CA LEU A 504 -3.99 -19.21 -0.63
C LEU A 504 -5.11 -18.82 0.33
N GLN A 505 -6.35 -19.24 0.04
CA GLN A 505 -7.50 -19.06 0.93
C GLN A 505 -7.22 -19.58 2.35
N ASN A 506 -6.68 -20.80 2.49
CA ASN A 506 -6.40 -21.37 3.81
C ASN A 506 -5.30 -20.58 4.54
N CYS A 507 -4.27 -20.14 3.82
CA CYS A 507 -3.21 -19.31 4.39
C CYS A 507 -3.74 -17.98 4.90
N ILE A 508 -4.64 -17.33 4.17
CA ILE A 508 -5.27 -16.07 4.57
C ILE A 508 -6.21 -16.30 5.76
N SER A 509 -7.11 -17.29 5.72
CA SER A 509 -8.01 -17.59 6.84
C SER A 509 -7.27 -17.94 8.13
N ASN A 510 -6.19 -18.73 8.04
CA ASN A 510 -5.35 -19.06 9.19
C ASN A 510 -4.61 -17.83 9.73
N SER A 511 -4.23 -16.91 8.84
CA SER A 511 -3.59 -15.66 9.23
C SER A 511 -4.58 -14.70 9.87
N GLU A 512 -5.82 -14.66 9.40
CA GLU A 512 -6.90 -13.90 10.02
C GLU A 512 -7.17 -14.37 11.45
N ASN A 513 -7.29 -15.68 11.67
CA ASN A 513 -7.44 -16.24 13.02
C ASN A 513 -6.25 -15.92 13.94
N TYR A 514 -5.04 -15.97 13.40
CA TYR A 514 -3.84 -15.63 14.14
C TYR A 514 -3.82 -14.15 14.55
N ILE A 515 -4.13 -13.25 13.62
CA ILE A 515 -4.17 -11.80 13.86
C ILE A 515 -5.30 -11.45 14.84
N GLU A 516 -6.49 -12.03 14.68
CA GLU A 516 -7.60 -11.88 15.62
C GLU A 516 -7.17 -12.27 17.03
N LEU A 517 -6.59 -13.46 17.21
CA LEU A 517 -6.14 -13.94 18.52
C LEU A 517 -5.11 -13.02 19.17
N LYS A 518 -4.27 -12.35 18.37
CA LYS A 518 -3.24 -11.43 18.87
C LYS A 518 -3.79 -10.03 19.17
N LEU A 519 -4.72 -9.52 18.38
CA LEU A 519 -5.17 -8.14 18.45
C LEU A 519 -6.52 -7.94 19.17
N GLU A 520 -7.35 -8.98 19.30
CA GLU A 520 -8.63 -8.89 20.03
C GLU A 520 -8.48 -8.32 21.46
N PRO A 521 -7.44 -8.67 22.25
CA PRO A 521 -7.24 -8.09 23.58
C PRO A 521 -7.01 -6.58 23.61
N VAL A 522 -6.65 -5.96 22.48
CA VAL A 522 -6.37 -4.52 22.37
C VAL A 522 -7.33 -3.80 21.42
N LYS A 523 -8.38 -4.47 20.96
CA LYS A 523 -9.37 -3.92 20.02
C LYS A 523 -10.01 -2.63 20.51
N ASP A 524 -10.49 -2.59 21.74
CA ASP A 524 -11.10 -1.39 22.32
C ASP A 524 -10.11 -0.22 22.41
N LYS A 525 -8.83 -0.53 22.67
CA LYS A 525 -7.75 0.46 22.69
C LYS A 525 -7.47 1.01 21.29
N ILE A 526 -7.49 0.15 20.26
CA ILE A 526 -7.34 0.56 18.86
C ILE A 526 -8.48 1.51 18.45
N GLU A 527 -9.74 1.17 18.76
CA GLU A 527 -10.90 2.01 18.45
C GLU A 527 -10.81 3.36 19.19
N HIS A 528 -10.48 3.36 20.49
CA HIS A 528 -10.35 4.60 21.28
C HIS A 528 -9.23 5.52 20.79
N LEU A 529 -8.11 4.99 20.31
CA LEU A 529 -7.01 5.81 19.77
C LEU A 529 -7.45 6.59 18.53
N LEU A 530 -8.34 6.02 17.73
CA LEU A 530 -8.82 6.61 16.48
C LEU A 530 -9.95 7.63 16.68
N ASP A 531 -10.71 7.52 17.77
CA ASP A 531 -11.74 8.51 18.14
C ASP A 531 -11.16 9.87 18.60
N ASN A 532 -9.85 9.95 18.88
CA ASN A 532 -9.17 11.19 19.29
C ASN A 532 -8.55 11.93 18.08
N ASN A 533 -9.00 13.17 17.83
CA ASN A 533 -8.80 13.98 16.60
C ASN A 533 -7.35 14.36 16.19
N SER A 534 -6.29 13.77 16.75
CA SER A 534 -4.89 14.07 16.38
C SER A 534 -4.28 12.95 15.51
N ILE A 535 -4.54 12.99 14.19
CA ILE A 535 -4.21 11.92 13.24
C ILE A 535 -2.72 11.48 13.30
N ALA A 536 -1.78 12.43 13.37
CA ALA A 536 -0.34 12.10 13.34
C ALA A 536 0.16 11.43 14.63
N ASN A 537 -0.35 11.84 15.79
CA ASN A 537 0.01 11.22 17.07
C ASN A 537 -0.68 9.85 17.24
N THR A 538 -1.91 9.73 16.73
CA THR A 538 -2.67 8.48 16.72
C THR A 538 -2.01 7.39 15.87
N GLU A 539 -1.50 7.73 14.68
CA GLU A 539 -0.83 6.76 13.80
C GLU A 539 0.40 6.15 14.46
N GLN A 540 1.27 6.97 15.05
CA GLN A 540 2.47 6.49 15.74
C GLN A 540 2.12 5.63 16.96
N GLN A 541 1.13 6.03 17.75
CA GLN A 541 0.67 5.23 18.91
C GLN A 541 0.09 3.88 18.50
N LEU A 542 -0.63 3.81 17.37
CA LEU A 542 -1.11 2.55 16.80
C LEU A 542 0.03 1.66 16.33
N ILE A 543 1.04 2.23 15.65
CA ILE A 543 2.23 1.50 15.22
C ILE A 543 2.94 0.90 16.43
N GLU A 544 3.25 1.71 17.46
CA GLU A 544 3.92 1.25 18.68
C GLU A 544 3.11 0.16 19.41
N LEU A 545 1.78 0.31 19.49
CA LEU A 545 0.90 -0.68 20.10
C LEU A 545 0.98 -2.03 19.36
N ILE A 546 0.86 -2.01 18.04
CA ILE A 546 0.80 -3.23 17.22
C ILE A 546 2.18 -3.87 17.10
N GLU A 547 3.25 -3.09 16.94
CA GLU A 547 4.62 -3.60 16.93
C GLU A 547 4.96 -4.31 18.24
N ASN A 548 4.54 -3.78 19.40
CA ASN A 548 4.77 -4.44 20.68
C ASN A 548 4.10 -5.82 20.79
N ILE A 549 2.97 -6.01 20.11
CA ILE A 549 2.23 -7.28 20.14
C ILE A 549 2.81 -8.28 19.13
N LEU A 550 3.11 -7.82 17.91
CA LEU A 550 3.46 -8.69 16.78
C LEU A 550 4.97 -8.86 16.58
N VAL A 551 5.79 -7.88 16.96
CA VAL A 551 7.25 -7.88 16.73
C VAL A 551 8.03 -8.28 17.99
N THR A 552 7.65 -7.81 19.18
CA THR A 552 8.42 -8.09 20.41
C THR A 552 8.35 -9.57 20.83
N ASN A 553 7.26 -10.26 20.48
CA ASN A 553 7.11 -11.72 20.70
C ASN A 553 7.95 -12.59 19.74
N LEU A 554 8.62 -12.02 18.72
CA LEU A 554 9.55 -12.74 17.83
C LEU A 554 10.98 -12.82 18.38
N LYS A 555 11.32 -12.06 19.43
CA LYS A 555 12.65 -12.07 20.07
C LYS A 555 12.79 -13.09 21.21
N SER A 556 11.70 -13.77 21.56
CA SER A 556 11.60 -14.66 22.73
C SER A 556 11.49 -16.16 22.37
N ASN A 557 11.80 -16.54 21.13
CA ASN A 557 11.94 -17.94 20.70
C ASN A 557 13.28 -18.18 19.99
#